data_AF-A0A5N9CL10-F1
#
_entry.id   AF-A0A5N9CL10-F1
#
_cell.length_a   1.000
_cell.length_b   1.000
_cell.length_c   1.000
_cell.angle_alpha   90.00
_cell.angle_beta   90.00
_cell.angle_gamma   90.00
#
_symmetry.space_group_name_H-M   'P 1'
#
loop_
_entity.id
_entity.type
_entity.pdbx_description
1 polymer ?
#
loop_
_entity_poly.entity_id
_entity_poly.type
_entity_poly.pdbx_seq_one_letter_code
_entity_poly.pdbx_strand_id
1 'polypeptide(L)'
;MYRQDIMPKMIEEFGYKSPMQVPKLQKVVFNVGVGESLTNSNAIESVVRMISTISGQKPVVTKARNSLAGFKIREGMSIGVMATLRSKRMYEFVDRLINVALPRIRDFRGIPTKSFDGRGNYSLGINEQVIFPEIDYAQIDKLRSFQVTVVTSATSDQEALRLLQLMGFPFIQNQNRQN
;
A
#
# COMPACT_ATOMS: atom_id res chain seq x y z
N MET A 1 9.86 16.14 9.93
CA MET A 1 9.61 14.69 9.83
C MET A 1 10.77 13.91 9.18
N TYR A 2 10.80 13.58 7.87
CA TYR A 2 11.84 12.65 7.37
C TYR A 2 13.29 13.13 7.55
N ARG A 3 13.63 14.34 7.07
CA ARG A 3 15.00 14.86 7.15
C ARG A 3 15.43 15.29 8.55
N GLN A 4 14.49 15.71 9.39
CA GLN A 4 14.78 16.28 10.71
C GLN A 4 14.77 15.22 11.81
N ASP A 5 13.86 14.24 11.74
CA ASP A 5 13.58 13.36 12.88
C ASP A 5 13.92 11.89 12.58
N ILE A 6 13.63 11.41 11.37
CA ILE A 6 13.81 10.00 10.99
C ILE A 6 15.24 9.73 10.59
N MET A 7 15.83 10.60 9.76
CA MET A 7 17.18 10.42 9.23
C MET A 7 18.25 10.34 10.33
N PRO A 8 18.29 11.22 11.35
CA PRO A 8 19.28 11.12 12.42
C PRO A 8 19.16 9.82 13.21
N LYS A 9 17.94 9.37 13.54
CA LYS A 9 17.69 8.13 14.27
C LYS A 9 18.18 6.89 13.50
N MET A 10 17.94 6.86 12.18
CA MET A 10 18.43 5.78 11.33
C MET A 10 19.97 5.77 11.24
N ILE A 11 20.61 6.93 11.21
CA ILE A 11 22.09 7.03 11.20
C ILE A 11 22.66 6.52 12.53
N GLU A 12 22.05 6.90 13.65
CA GLU A 12 22.47 6.48 14.99
C GLU A 12 22.32 4.97 15.19
N GLU A 13 21.18 4.40 14.79
CA GLU A 13 20.89 2.97 15.01
C GLU A 13 21.68 2.02 14.09
N PHE A 14 21.87 2.39 12.82
CA PHE A 14 22.51 1.53 11.82
C PHE A 14 23.94 1.95 11.47
N GLY A 15 24.45 3.04 12.04
CA GLY A 15 25.83 3.48 11.87
C GLY A 15 26.19 3.86 10.43
N TYR A 16 25.25 4.42 9.66
CA TYR A 16 25.49 4.77 8.26
C TYR A 16 26.62 5.79 8.12
N LYS A 17 27.54 5.52 7.18
CA LYS A 17 28.72 6.37 6.91
C LYS A 17 28.37 7.60 6.08
N SER A 18 27.29 7.54 5.32
CA SER A 18 26.83 8.63 4.46
C SER A 18 25.33 8.85 4.63
N PRO A 19 24.86 10.11 4.73
CA PRO A 19 23.43 10.42 4.80
C PRO A 19 22.62 9.86 3.61
N MET A 20 23.26 9.66 2.46
CA MET A 20 22.61 9.09 1.27
C MET A 20 22.33 7.58 1.38
N GLN A 21 22.95 6.89 2.34
CA GLN A 21 22.68 5.47 2.61
C GLN A 21 21.38 5.27 3.37
N VAL A 22 20.85 6.32 4.02
CA VAL A 22 19.64 6.21 4.83
C VAL A 22 18.45 5.84 3.93
N PRO A 23 17.73 4.76 4.26
CA PRO A 23 16.57 4.34 3.50
C PRO A 23 15.48 5.41 3.42
N LYS A 24 14.86 5.53 2.24
CA LYS A 24 13.74 6.44 1.97
C LYS A 24 12.61 5.72 1.24
N LEU A 25 11.40 6.27 1.33
CA LEU A 25 10.31 5.87 0.47
C LEU A 25 10.61 6.27 -0.98
N GLN A 26 10.51 5.32 -1.91
CA GLN A 26 10.70 5.57 -3.34
C GLN A 26 9.38 5.79 -4.07
N LYS A 27 8.40 4.93 -3.81
CA LYS A 27 7.05 4.99 -4.38
C LYS A 27 6.09 4.18 -3.53
N VAL A 28 4.81 4.47 -3.66
CA VAL A 28 3.74 3.62 -3.16
C VAL A 28 2.89 3.18 -4.35
N VAL A 29 2.65 1.89 -4.45
CA VAL A 29 1.80 1.30 -5.48
C VAL A 29 0.50 0.88 -4.82
N PHE A 30 -0.61 1.38 -5.35
CA PHE A 30 -1.95 0.97 -4.99
C PHE A 30 -2.49 0.11 -6.12
N ASN A 31 -2.89 -1.12 -5.85
CA ASN A 31 -3.40 -2.03 -6.88
C ASN A 31 -4.64 -2.79 -6.42
N VAL A 32 -5.56 -2.99 -7.38
CA VAL A 32 -6.80 -3.73 -7.19
C VAL A 32 -6.92 -4.75 -8.30
N GLY A 33 -7.10 -6.02 -7.92
CA GLY A 33 -7.50 -7.07 -8.84
C GLY A 33 -9.01 -7.06 -9.03
N VAL A 34 -9.47 -6.95 -10.27
CA VAL A 34 -10.90 -6.90 -10.60
C VAL A 34 -11.26 -8.14 -11.41
N GLY A 35 -11.29 -9.30 -10.75
CA GLY A 35 -11.57 -10.58 -11.42
C GLY A 35 -12.97 -10.67 -12.03
N GLU A 36 -13.93 -9.91 -11.51
CA GLU A 36 -15.30 -9.83 -12.05
C GLU A 36 -15.45 -8.93 -13.29
N SER A 37 -14.37 -8.31 -13.74
CA SER A 37 -14.33 -7.59 -15.02
C SER A 37 -14.76 -8.45 -16.20
N LEU A 38 -14.63 -9.78 -16.08
CA LEU A 38 -15.06 -10.75 -17.09
C LEU A 38 -16.59 -10.80 -17.25
N THR A 39 -17.35 -10.49 -16.20
CA THR A 39 -18.82 -10.53 -16.22
C THR A 39 -19.44 -9.14 -16.16
N ASN A 40 -18.75 -8.16 -15.57
CA ASN A 40 -19.23 -6.80 -15.43
C ASN A 40 -18.15 -5.79 -15.86
N SER A 41 -18.31 -5.20 -17.04
CA SER A 41 -17.41 -4.16 -17.56
C SER A 41 -17.38 -2.91 -16.69
N ASN A 42 -18.49 -2.58 -16.02
CA ASN A 42 -18.62 -1.37 -15.20
C ASN A 42 -17.83 -1.46 -13.88
N ALA A 43 -17.47 -2.66 -13.44
CA ALA A 43 -16.67 -2.87 -12.23
C ALA A 43 -15.31 -2.17 -12.32
N ILE A 44 -14.70 -2.15 -13.51
CA ILE A 44 -13.42 -1.47 -13.73
C ILE A 44 -13.57 0.04 -13.55
N GLU A 45 -14.62 0.62 -14.12
CA GLU A 45 -14.86 2.06 -14.01
C GLU A 45 -15.13 2.48 -12.56
N SER A 46 -15.87 1.67 -11.80
CA SER A 46 -16.09 1.87 -10.36
C SER A 46 -14.76 1.91 -9.60
N VAL A 47 -13.87 0.95 -9.86
CA VAL A 47 -12.55 0.88 -9.23
C VAL A 47 -11.64 2.03 -9.69
N VAL A 48 -11.70 2.44 -10.96
CA VAL A 48 -10.98 3.62 -11.44
C VAL A 48 -11.40 4.87 -10.70
N ARG A 49 -12.71 5.07 -10.47
CA ARG A 49 -13.23 6.20 -9.69
C ARG A 49 -12.75 6.13 -8.23
N MET A 50 -12.88 4.96 -7.59
CA MET A 50 -12.43 4.73 -6.21
C MET A 50 -10.94 5.09 -6.02
N ILE A 51 -10.05 4.56 -6.88
CA ILE A 51 -8.61 4.84 -6.77
C ILE A 51 -8.32 6.29 -7.09
N SER A 52 -9.04 6.89 -8.05
CA SER A 52 -8.88 8.33 -8.36
C SER A 52 -9.21 9.19 -7.15
N THR A 53 -10.30 8.89 -6.45
CA THR A 53 -10.73 9.60 -5.24
C THR A 53 -9.71 9.45 -4.11
N ILE A 54 -9.26 8.23 -3.83
CA ILE A 54 -8.30 7.98 -2.75
C ILE A 54 -6.93 8.60 -3.06
N SER A 55 -6.42 8.36 -4.26
CA SER A 55 -5.04 8.70 -4.62
C SER A 55 -4.85 10.10 -5.20
N GLY A 56 -5.95 10.79 -5.57
CA GLY A 56 -5.91 12.10 -6.24
C GLY A 56 -5.25 12.05 -7.62
N GLN A 57 -5.17 10.86 -8.23
CA GLN A 57 -4.50 10.62 -9.50
C GLN A 57 -5.30 9.64 -10.35
N LYS A 58 -5.40 9.92 -11.65
CA LYS A 58 -5.99 8.97 -12.61
C LYS A 58 -5.15 7.68 -12.63
N PRO A 59 -5.74 6.53 -12.28
CA PRO A 59 -5.03 5.25 -12.28
C PRO A 59 -4.93 4.67 -13.69
N VAL A 60 -4.10 3.64 -13.82
CA VAL A 60 -3.89 2.88 -15.05
C VAL A 60 -4.65 1.57 -14.95
N VAL A 61 -5.47 1.26 -15.96
CA VAL A 61 -6.12 -0.05 -16.09
C VAL A 61 -5.09 -1.07 -16.57
N THR A 62 -4.90 -2.15 -15.82
CA THR A 62 -3.96 -3.22 -16.13
C THR A 62 -4.63 -4.29 -17.00
N LYS A 63 -3.94 -4.69 -18.07
CA LYS A 63 -4.39 -5.71 -19.00
C LYS A 63 -3.68 -7.03 -18.74
N ALA A 64 -4.36 -8.13 -19.03
CA ALA A 64 -3.79 -9.47 -18.99
C ALA A 64 -2.66 -9.60 -20.02
N ARG A 65 -1.49 -10.05 -19.57
CA ARG A 65 -0.33 -10.30 -20.43
C ARG A 65 -0.45 -11.59 -21.23
N ASN A 66 -1.02 -12.63 -20.63
CA ASN A 66 -1.14 -13.95 -21.22
C ASN A 66 -2.60 -14.41 -21.13
N SER A 67 -3.01 -15.26 -22.08
CA SER A 67 -4.29 -15.96 -21.99
C SER A 67 -4.16 -17.17 -21.06
N LEU A 68 -5.11 -17.34 -20.14
CA LEU A 68 -5.16 -18.49 -19.24
C LEU A 68 -6.59 -19.03 -19.15
N ALA A 69 -6.81 -20.23 -19.71
CA ALA A 69 -8.13 -20.84 -19.78
C ALA A 69 -8.73 -21.12 -18.39
N GLY A 70 -7.92 -21.49 -17.40
CA GLY A 70 -8.37 -21.77 -16.03
C GLY A 70 -9.06 -20.59 -15.34
N PHE A 71 -8.65 -19.36 -15.66
CA PHE A 71 -9.31 -18.13 -15.17
C PHE A 71 -10.26 -17.51 -16.20
N LYS A 72 -10.44 -18.15 -17.37
CA LYS A 72 -11.21 -17.62 -18.51
C LYS A 72 -10.73 -16.23 -18.98
N ILE A 73 -9.44 -15.96 -18.84
CA ILE A 73 -8.82 -14.67 -19.21
C ILE A 73 -8.15 -14.82 -20.58
N ARG A 74 -8.35 -13.83 -21.46
CA ARG A 74 -7.62 -13.66 -22.72
C ARG A 74 -6.64 -12.50 -22.61
N GLU A 75 -5.56 -12.58 -23.37
CA GLU A 75 -4.59 -11.50 -23.50
C GLU A 75 -5.28 -10.18 -23.92
N GLY A 76 -4.84 -9.07 -23.33
CA GLY A 76 -5.39 -7.74 -23.61
C GLY A 76 -6.67 -7.40 -22.85
N MET A 77 -7.31 -8.36 -22.18
CA MET A 77 -8.47 -8.08 -21.31
C MET A 77 -8.06 -7.24 -20.11
N SER A 78 -8.87 -6.25 -19.76
CA SER A 78 -8.67 -5.43 -18.57
C SER A 78 -9.04 -6.25 -17.32
N ILE A 79 -8.10 -6.43 -16.40
CA ILE A 79 -8.25 -7.34 -15.24
C ILE A 79 -7.99 -6.67 -13.89
N GLY A 80 -7.50 -5.42 -13.90
CA GLY A 80 -7.18 -4.70 -12.68
C GLY A 80 -6.95 -3.23 -12.92
N VAL A 81 -6.66 -2.54 -11.83
CA VAL A 81 -6.38 -1.10 -11.85
C VAL A 81 -5.25 -0.84 -10.86
N MET A 82 -4.29 -0.01 -11.26
CA MET A 82 -3.18 0.40 -10.40
C MET A 82 -2.89 1.89 -10.46
N ALA A 83 -2.43 2.47 -9.36
CA ALA A 83 -1.84 3.79 -9.29
C ALA A 83 -0.45 3.70 -8.68
N THR A 84 0.49 4.48 -9.18
CA THR A 84 1.80 4.66 -8.55
C THR A 84 1.93 6.11 -8.09
N LEU A 85 2.12 6.28 -6.79
CA LEU A 85 2.30 7.56 -6.13
C LEU A 85 3.78 7.78 -5.83
N ARG A 86 4.23 9.01 -6.08
CA ARG A 86 5.60 9.46 -5.84
C ARG A 86 5.59 10.85 -5.23
N SER A 87 6.72 11.25 -4.65
CA SER A 87 6.94 12.60 -4.12
C SER A 87 5.85 13.01 -3.11
N LYS A 88 5.30 14.22 -3.21
CA LYS A 88 4.34 14.77 -2.25
C LYS A 88 3.08 13.90 -2.07
N ARG A 89 2.46 13.46 -3.17
CA ARG A 89 1.24 12.62 -3.14
C ARG A 89 1.45 11.29 -2.42
N MET A 90 2.64 10.72 -2.53
CA MET A 90 3.00 9.49 -1.81
C MET A 90 2.99 9.71 -0.30
N TYR A 91 3.63 10.78 0.18
CA TYR A 91 3.67 11.08 1.60
C TYR A 91 2.28 11.42 2.16
N GLU A 92 1.48 12.20 1.42
CA GLU A 92 0.09 12.51 1.80
C GLU A 92 -0.79 11.25 1.85
N PHE A 93 -0.64 10.33 0.90
CA PHE A 93 -1.37 9.07 0.92
C PHE A 93 -0.95 8.19 2.11
N VAL A 94 0.36 8.08 2.38
CA VAL A 94 0.87 7.29 3.52
C VAL A 94 0.40 7.88 4.85
N ASP A 95 0.46 9.20 5.01
CA ASP A 95 -0.02 9.89 6.20
C ASP A 95 -1.52 9.61 6.43
N ARG A 96 -2.33 9.71 5.38
CA ARG A 96 -3.77 9.41 5.43
C ARG A 96 -4.05 7.94 5.70
N LEU A 97 -3.25 7.04 5.12
CA LEU A 97 -3.35 5.60 5.37
C LEU A 97 -3.14 5.31 6.87
N ILE A 98 -2.07 5.85 7.45
CA ILE A 98 -1.69 5.60 8.84
C ILE A 98 -2.66 6.24 9.83
N ASN A 99 -2.93 7.54 9.66
CA ASN A 99 -3.61 8.34 10.68
C ASN A 99 -5.14 8.27 10.55
N VAL A 100 -5.66 7.97 9.36
CA VAL A 100 -7.10 8.03 9.08
C VAL A 100 -7.67 6.67 8.72
N ALA A 101 -7.04 5.96 7.79
CA ALA A 101 -7.63 4.75 7.20
C ALA A 101 -7.44 3.51 8.08
N LEU A 102 -6.21 3.21 8.52
CA LEU A 102 -5.93 2.02 9.33
C LEU A 102 -6.71 1.96 10.66
N PRO A 103 -6.85 3.05 11.43
CA PRO A 103 -7.62 3.03 12.68
C PRO A 103 -9.12 2.75 12.49
N ARG A 104 -9.65 2.94 11.28
CA ARG A 104 -11.05 2.66 10.94
C ARG A 104 -11.31 1.19 10.61
N ILE A 105 -10.27 0.37 10.50
CA ILE A 105 -10.43 -1.07 10.31
C ILE A 105 -11.08 -1.65 11.59
N ARG A 106 -12.14 -2.45 11.42
CA ARG A 106 -12.78 -3.15 12.54
C ARG A 106 -11.79 -4.09 13.22
N ASP A 107 -11.72 -4.05 14.55
CA ASP A 107 -10.80 -4.86 15.36
C ASP A 107 -9.31 -4.65 15.00
N PHE A 108 -8.92 -3.42 14.65
CA PHE A 108 -7.54 -3.12 14.29
C PHE A 108 -6.56 -3.34 15.45
N ARG A 109 -5.67 -4.33 15.31
CA ARG A 109 -4.60 -4.64 16.27
C ARG A 109 -3.20 -4.20 15.79
N GLY A 110 -3.15 -3.52 14.66
CA GLY A 110 -1.92 -3.22 13.94
C GLY A 110 -1.75 -4.06 12.67
N ILE A 111 -0.76 -3.70 11.87
CA ILE A 111 -0.38 -4.40 10.64
C ILE A 111 0.72 -5.44 10.90
N PRO A 112 0.74 -6.56 10.16
CA PRO A 112 1.73 -7.61 10.35
C PRO A 112 3.15 -7.13 10.00
N THR A 113 4.13 -7.52 10.81
CA THR A 113 5.56 -7.27 10.57
C THR A 113 6.19 -8.23 9.58
N LYS A 114 5.47 -9.29 9.15
CA LYS A 114 5.99 -10.35 8.28
C LYS A 114 5.76 -10.11 6.78
N SER A 115 5.09 -9.02 6.40
CA SER A 115 4.70 -8.77 5.00
C SER A 115 5.76 -8.02 4.18
N PHE A 116 7.04 -8.23 4.52
CA PHE A 116 8.17 -7.75 3.73
C PHE A 116 8.62 -8.78 2.70
N ASP A 117 9.24 -8.33 1.62
CA ASP A 117 9.68 -9.17 0.50
C ASP A 117 11.13 -9.67 0.62
N GLY A 118 11.80 -9.45 1.76
CA GLY A 118 13.22 -9.79 1.96
C GLY A 118 14.19 -8.74 1.44
N ARG A 119 13.69 -7.69 0.77
CA ARG A 119 14.48 -6.59 0.18
C ARG A 119 13.96 -5.23 0.61
N GLY A 120 13.28 -5.16 1.76
CA GLY A 120 12.84 -3.91 2.35
C GLY A 120 11.59 -3.29 1.72
N ASN A 121 10.85 -4.00 0.85
CA ASN A 121 9.54 -3.54 0.39
C ASN A 121 8.44 -4.17 1.22
N TYR A 122 7.44 -3.38 1.57
CA TYR A 122 6.33 -3.82 2.41
C TYR A 122 5.04 -3.87 1.62
N SER A 123 4.28 -4.95 1.72
CA SER A 123 2.99 -5.10 1.06
C SER A 123 1.87 -5.34 2.06
N LEU A 124 0.86 -4.46 2.04
CA LEU A 124 -0.32 -4.55 2.88
C LEU A 124 -1.55 -4.86 2.04
N GLY A 125 -2.24 -5.95 2.38
CA GLY A 125 -3.58 -6.23 1.86
C GLY A 125 -4.64 -5.64 2.80
N ILE A 126 -5.63 -4.95 2.22
CA ILE A 126 -6.76 -4.38 2.95
C ILE A 126 -8.04 -4.94 2.32
N ASN A 127 -8.94 -5.43 3.17
CA ASN A 127 -10.13 -6.15 2.71
C ASN A 127 -11.25 -5.22 2.23
N GLU A 128 -11.34 -4.01 2.76
CA GLU A 128 -12.47 -3.12 2.55
C GLU A 128 -12.01 -1.69 2.23
N GLN A 129 -12.53 -1.11 1.15
CA GLN A 129 -12.22 0.26 0.71
C GLN A 129 -12.89 1.35 1.57
N VAL A 130 -13.91 1.00 2.37
CA VAL A 130 -14.67 1.95 3.21
C VAL A 130 -13.85 2.55 4.35
N ILE A 131 -12.62 2.07 4.56
CA ILE A 131 -11.70 2.63 5.54
C ILE A 131 -11.28 4.06 5.20
N PHE A 132 -11.35 4.45 3.92
CA PHE A 132 -11.05 5.81 3.48
C PHE A 132 -12.30 6.69 3.59
N PRO A 133 -12.25 7.81 4.34
CA PRO A 133 -13.40 8.71 4.49
C PRO A 133 -13.91 9.31 3.17
N GLU A 134 -13.07 9.36 2.15
CA GLU A 134 -13.43 9.91 0.84
C GLU A 134 -14.33 8.98 0.03
N ILE A 135 -14.48 7.73 0.46
CA ILE A 135 -15.39 6.77 -0.17
C ILE A 135 -16.75 6.85 0.50
N ASP A 136 -17.75 7.25 -0.27
CA ASP A 136 -19.15 7.21 0.16
C ASP A 136 -19.69 5.78 0.08
N TYR A 137 -20.15 5.25 1.21
CA TYR A 137 -20.76 3.93 1.32
C TYR A 137 -21.96 3.74 0.37
N ALA A 138 -22.77 4.79 0.17
CA ALA A 138 -23.96 4.72 -0.67
C ALA A 138 -23.65 4.56 -2.16
N GLN A 139 -22.44 4.92 -2.59
CA GLN A 139 -21.98 4.83 -3.98
C GLN A 139 -21.23 3.52 -4.28
N ILE A 140 -21.05 2.65 -3.28
CA ILE A 140 -20.34 1.38 -3.45
C ILE A 140 -21.29 0.33 -4.01
N ASP A 141 -20.91 -0.24 -5.16
CA ASP A 141 -21.57 -1.41 -5.74
C ASP A 141 -21.22 -2.70 -4.98
N LYS A 142 -19.94 -2.85 -4.62
CA LYS A 142 -19.42 -4.04 -3.95
C LYS A 142 -18.21 -3.71 -3.08
N LEU A 143 -18.09 -4.37 -1.92
CA LEU A 143 -16.86 -4.35 -1.14
C LEU A 143 -15.73 -5.06 -1.90
N ARG A 144 -14.58 -4.41 -2.00
CA ARG A 144 -13.41 -4.83 -2.77
C ARG A 144 -12.18 -4.69 -1.90
N SER A 145 -11.37 -5.75 -1.92
CA SER A 145 -10.04 -5.71 -1.35
C SER A 145 -9.05 -5.05 -2.30
N PHE A 146 -8.01 -4.47 -1.73
CA PHE A 146 -6.94 -3.83 -2.47
C PHE A 146 -5.62 -4.04 -1.74
N GLN A 147 -4.53 -3.86 -2.48
CA GLN A 147 -3.19 -3.97 -1.96
C GLN A 147 -2.46 -2.63 -2.08
N VAL A 148 -1.67 -2.33 -1.05
CA VAL A 148 -0.78 -1.19 -0.99
C VAL A 148 0.63 -1.71 -0.80
N THR A 149 1.49 -1.49 -1.78
CA THR A 149 2.91 -1.83 -1.70
C THR A 149 3.73 -0.56 -1.50
N VAL A 150 4.41 -0.47 -0.37
CA VAL A 150 5.35 0.59 -0.03
C VAL A 150 6.74 0.14 -0.45
N VAL A 151 7.30 0.84 -1.44
CA VAL A 151 8.65 0.55 -1.96
C VAL A 151 9.63 1.50 -1.30
N THR A 152 10.65 0.92 -0.67
CA THR A 152 11.70 1.67 0.00
C THR A 152 13.04 1.47 -0.72
N SER A 153 14.03 2.28 -0.36
CA SER A 153 15.41 2.07 -0.80
C SER A 153 16.23 1.23 0.17
N ALA A 154 15.62 0.65 1.21
CA ALA A 154 16.29 -0.25 2.13
C ALA A 154 16.78 -1.50 1.39
N THR A 155 17.86 -2.10 1.88
CA THR A 155 18.35 -3.37 1.34
C THR A 155 17.92 -4.57 2.20
N SER A 156 17.56 -4.30 3.46
CA SER A 156 17.13 -5.29 4.45
C SER A 156 15.75 -4.94 5.02
N ASP A 157 14.99 -5.97 5.36
CA ASP A 157 13.68 -5.84 6.01
C ASP A 157 13.77 -5.18 7.39
N GLN A 158 14.91 -5.33 8.09
CA GLN A 158 15.11 -4.71 9.40
C GLN A 158 15.16 -3.18 9.29
N GLU A 159 15.90 -2.66 8.31
CA GLU A 159 16.01 -1.24 8.04
C GLU A 159 14.66 -0.67 7.58
N ALA A 160 13.96 -1.40 6.71
CA ALA A 160 12.65 -1.00 6.20
C ALA A 160 11.58 -0.99 7.30
N LEU A 161 11.55 -2.02 8.15
CA LEU A 161 10.66 -2.09 9.30
C LEU A 161 10.90 -0.89 10.22
N ARG A 162 12.16 -0.60 10.53
CA ARG A 162 12.49 0.53 11.40
C ARG A 162 12.10 1.87 10.78
N LEU A 163 12.38 2.07 9.50
CA LEU A 163 11.93 3.24 8.76
C LEU A 163 10.42 3.43 8.85
N LEU A 164 9.64 2.38 8.58
CA LEU A 164 8.18 2.45 8.61
C LEU A 164 7.65 2.69 10.03
N GLN A 165 8.25 2.10 11.06
CA GLN A 165 7.92 2.39 12.46
C GLN A 165 8.14 3.86 12.81
N LEU A 166 9.29 4.43 12.41
CA LEU A 166 9.59 5.85 12.62
C LEU A 166 8.65 6.78 11.84
N MET A 167 8.10 6.30 10.72
CA MET A 167 7.06 7.01 9.97
C MET A 167 5.67 6.90 10.59
N GLY A 168 5.50 6.13 11.67
CA GLY A 168 4.23 5.98 12.39
C GLY A 168 3.40 4.78 11.96
N PHE A 169 3.93 3.85 11.15
CA PHE A 169 3.16 2.65 10.78
C PHE A 169 2.83 1.82 12.04
N PRO A 170 1.54 1.50 12.27
CA PRO A 170 1.09 0.81 13.47
C PRO A 170 1.30 -0.70 13.33
N PHE A 171 2.52 -1.18 13.52
CA PHE A 171 2.80 -2.62 13.50
C PHE A 171 2.26 -3.32 14.76
N ILE A 172 1.82 -4.58 14.59
CA ILE A 172 1.45 -5.44 15.72
C ILE A 172 2.69 -5.57 16.63
N GLN A 173 2.60 -5.04 17.84
CA GLN A 173 3.59 -5.31 18.87
C GLN A 173 3.37 -6.74 19.36
N ASN A 174 4.32 -7.64 19.11
CA ASN A 174 4.34 -8.93 19.78
C ASN A 174 4.69 -8.68 21.26
N GLN A 175 3.70 -8.30 22.07
CA GLN A 175 3.75 -8.56 23.50
C GLN A 175 3.65 -10.09 23.65
N ASN A 176 4.82 -10.76 23.71
CA ASN A 176 5.10 -12.06 24.35
C ASN A 176 6.33 -12.74 23.70
N ARG A 177 7.51 -12.39 24.21
CA ARG A 177 8.70 -13.25 24.25
C ARG A 177 9.33 -13.14 25.65
N GLN A 178 8.53 -13.37 26.68
CA GLN A 178 9.00 -13.74 28.01
C GLN A 178 8.00 -14.78 28.52
N ASN A 179 8.38 -16.04 28.39
CA ASN A 179 8.03 -17.20 29.21
C ASN A 179 9.00 -18.32 28.82
#